data_AF-A0A0H4J5P6-F1
#
_entry.id   AF-A0A0H4J5P6-F1
#
_cell.length_a   1.000
_cell.length_b   1.000
_cell.length_c   1.000
_cell.angle_alpha   90.00
_cell.angle_beta   90.00
_cell.angle_gamma   90.00
#
_symmetry.space_group_name_H-M   'P 1'
#
loop_
_entity.id
_entity.type
_entity.pdbx_description
1 polymer ?
#
loop_
_entity_poly.entity_id
_entity_poly.type
_entity_poly.pdbx_seq_one_letter_code
_entity_poly.pdbx_strand_id
1 'polypeptide(L)' 'MVALDKVLMNAKYEGSFPNKLGRDHIIAVHKYSTGVRFGNKVLKIRIIAREKFDGIKHYDHFILKDK' A
#
# COMPACT_ATOMS: atom_id res chain seq x y z
N MET A 1 -7.46 17.97 -5.10
CA MET A 1 -7.13 17.00 -4.03
C MET A 1 -7.36 15.61 -4.59
N VAL A 2 -6.36 14.71 -4.60
CA VAL A 2 -6.58 13.33 -5.04
C VAL A 2 -7.12 12.57 -3.83
N ALA A 3 -8.34 12.06 -3.95
CA ALA A 3 -8.98 11.34 -2.86
C ALA A 3 -8.28 9.99 -2.63
N LEU A 4 -8.00 9.66 -1.37
CA LEU A 4 -7.16 8.51 -0.99
C LEU A 4 -7.77 7.19 -1.47
N ASP A 5 -9.10 7.07 -1.39
CA ASP A 5 -9.88 5.97 -1.96
C ASP A 5 -9.52 5.72 -3.44
N LYS A 6 -9.45 6.76 -4.27
CA LYS A 6 -9.05 6.62 -5.68
C LYS A 6 -7.60 6.17 -5.83
N VAL A 7 -6.70 6.62 -4.96
CA VAL A 7 -5.29 6.18 -4.97
C VAL A 7 -5.22 4.68 -4.67
N LEU A 8 -5.97 4.23 -3.67
CA LEU A 8 -6.02 2.82 -3.25
C LEU A 8 -6.68 1.94 -4.30
N MET A 9 -7.79 2.37 -4.90
CA MET A 9 -8.48 1.63 -5.95
C MET A 9 -7.62 1.44 -7.21
N ASN A 10 -6.78 2.42 -7.54
CA ASN A 10 -5.89 2.35 -8.70
C ASN A 10 -4.52 1.74 -8.38
N ALA A 11 -4.31 1.26 -7.15
CA ALA A 11 -3.04 0.69 -6.77
C ALA A 11 -2.85 -0.71 -7.35
N LYS A 12 -1.75 -0.89 -8.09
CA LYS A 12 -1.36 -2.19 -8.62
C LYS A 12 -0.76 -3.03 -7.49
N TYR A 13 -1.25 -4.25 -7.35
CA TYR A 13 -0.66 -5.24 -6.46
C TYR A 13 0.72 -5.69 -6.97
N GLU A 14 1.70 -5.69 -6.08
CA GLU A 14 3.10 -6.03 -6.38
C GLU A 14 3.51 -7.38 -5.76
N GLY A 15 2.86 -7.82 -4.67
CA GLY A 15 3.16 -9.08 -4.02
C GLY A 15 2.83 -9.12 -2.53
N SER A 16 2.89 -10.33 -1.97
CA SER A 16 2.72 -10.62 -0.55
C SER A 16 4.04 -11.05 0.06
N PHE A 17 4.24 -10.68 1.31
CA PHE A 17 5.41 -11.02 2.10
C PHE A 17 4.97 -11.55 3.45
N PRO A 18 5.72 -12.50 4.03
CA PRO A 18 5.44 -12.96 5.38
C PRO A 18 5.61 -11.81 6.37
N ASN A 19 4.85 -11.89 7.46
CA ASN A 19 4.97 -10.96 8.57
C ASN A 19 6.33 -11.13 9.28
N LYS A 20 7.31 -10.31 8.89
CA LYS A 20 8.67 -10.35 9.42
C LYS A 20 8.79 -9.94 10.89
N LEU A 21 7.82 -9.19 11.40
CA LEU A 21 7.84 -8.67 12.78
C LEU A 21 7.17 -9.61 13.78
N GLY A 22 6.76 -10.82 13.36
CA GLY A 22 6.22 -11.83 14.26
C GLY A 22 4.96 -11.41 15.00
N ARG A 23 4.19 -10.45 14.47
CA ARG A 23 2.93 -10.01 15.06
C ARG A 23 1.85 -11.09 14.89
N ASP A 24 1.44 -11.73 15.98
CA ASP A 24 0.51 -12.87 15.98
C ASP A 24 -0.88 -12.63 15.39
N HIS A 25 -1.24 -11.39 15.06
CA HIS A 25 -2.52 -11.04 14.44
C HIS A 25 -2.40 -10.71 12.95
N ILE A 26 -1.21 -10.82 12.35
CA ILE A 26 -0.95 -10.52 10.93
C ILE A 26 -0.47 -11.78 10.22
N ILE A 27 -1.19 -12.16 9.15
CA ILE A 27 -0.85 -13.32 8.33
C ILE A 27 0.09 -12.95 7.18
N ALA A 28 -0.13 -11.78 6.56
CA ALA A 28 0.62 -11.35 5.40
C ALA A 28 0.73 -9.83 5.34
N VAL A 29 1.78 -9.39 4.66
CA VAL A 29 2.00 -8.00 4.31
C VAL A 29 1.95 -7.87 2.80
N HIS A 30 1.02 -7.10 2.28
CA HIS A 30 0.86 -6.85 0.86
C HIS A 30 1.48 -5.52 0.47
N LYS A 31 2.11 -5.54 -0.69
CA LYS A 31 2.67 -4.35 -1.30
C LYS A 31 1.87 -3.99 -2.53
N TYR A 32 1.55 -2.71 -2.64
CA TYR A 32 0.95 -2.11 -3.83
C TYR A 32 1.77 -0.91 -4.28
N SER A 33 1.61 -0.52 -5.53
CA SER A 33 2.19 0.70 -6.05
C SER A 33 1.23 1.44 -6.97
N THR A 34 1.33 2.76 -7.00
CA THR A 34 0.50 3.61 -7.87
C THR A 34 1.24 4.90 -8.22
N GLY A 35 0.84 5.50 -9.34
CA GLY A 35 1.32 6.82 -9.75
C GLY A 35 0.29 7.88 -9.35
N VAL A 36 0.72 8.92 -8.64
CA VAL A 36 -0.15 10.06 -8.29
C VAL A 36 0.41 11.32 -8.93
N ARG A 37 -0.45 12.06 -9.63
CA ARG A 37 -0.09 13.36 -10.18
C ARG A 37 -0.15 14.42 -9.08
N PHE A 38 0.96 15.09 -8.85
CA PHE A 38 1.08 16.21 -7.92
C PHE A 38 1.61 17.44 -8.69
N GLY A 39 0.70 18.35 -9.04
CA GLY A 39 0.99 19.42 -10.00
C GLY A 39 1.44 18.85 -11.35
N ASN A 40 2.61 19.27 -11.82
CA ASN A 40 3.18 18.83 -13.10
C ASN A 40 4.03 17.56 -12.99
N LYS A 41 4.15 16.97 -11.79
CA LYS A 41 4.95 15.76 -11.55
C LYS A 41 4.07 14.53 -11.35
N VAL A 42 4.57 13.37 -11.74
CA VAL A 42 3.98 12.07 -11.40
C VAL A 42 4.90 11.38 -10.42
N LEU A 43 4.44 11.25 -9.18
CA LEU A 43 5.17 10.59 -8.10
C LEU A 43 4.73 9.13 -7.99
N LYS A 44 5.67 8.24 -7.68
CA LYS A 44 5.34 6.85 -7.38
C LYS A 44 5.09 6.71 -5.87
N ILE A 45 3.90 6.26 -5.51
CA ILE A 45 3.55 5.90 -4.14
C ILE A 45 3.59 4.39 -4.02
N ARG A 46 4.26 3.90 -2.98
CA ARG A 46 4.17 2.49 -2.55
C ARG A 46 3.29 2.43 -1.31
N ILE A 47 2.42 1.44 -1.27
CA ILE A 47 1.41 1.26 -0.22
C ILE A 47 1.67 -0.10 0.40
N ILE A 48 1.70 -0.15 1.72
CA ILE A 48 1.77 -1.40 2.46
C ILE A 48 0.45 -1.63 3.18
N ALA A 49 -0.15 -2.80 2.97
CA ALA A 49 -1.32 -3.26 3.71
C ALA A 49 -1.00 -4.52 4.51
N ARG A 50 -1.51 -4.59 5.73
CA ARG A 50 -1.37 -5.76 6.60
C ARG A 50 -2.69 -6.51 6.63
N GLU A 51 -2.64 -7.78 6.28
CA GLU A 51 -3.79 -8.68 6.35
C GLU A 51 -3.79 -9.40 7.69
N LYS A 52 -4.93 -9.34 8.37
CA LYS A 52 -5.15 -10.02 9.64
C LYS A 52 -5.84 -11.37 9.40
N PHE A 53 -5.98 -12.16 10.46
CA PHE A 53 -6.65 -13.47 10.43
C PHE A 53 -8.13 -13.40 10.04
N ASP A 54 -8.76 -12.24 10.22
CA ASP A 54 -10.14 -11.97 9.77
C ASP A 54 -10.24 -11.68 8.26
N GLY A 55 -9.10 -11.67 7.53
CA GLY A 55 -9.03 -11.32 6.10
C GLY A 55 -9.09 -9.82 5.82
N ILE A 56 -9.25 -8.97 6.85
CA ILE A 56 -9.35 -7.53 6.70
C ILE A 56 -7.94 -6.94 6.50
N LYS A 57 -7.79 -6.17 5.41
CA LYS A 57 -6.56 -5.50 5.05
C LYS A 57 -6.55 -4.07 5.58
N HIS A 58 -5.56 -3.77 6.41
CA HIS A 58 -5.35 -2.45 6.96
C HIS A 58 -4.16 -1.79 6.28
N TYR A 59 -4.38 -0.66 5.63
CA TYR A 59 -3.30 0.16 5.08
C TYR A 59 -2.47 0.76 6.22
N ASP A 60 -1.17 0.47 6.22
CA ASP A 60 -0.28 0.82 7.32
C ASP A 60 0.53 2.08 7.01
N HIS A 61 1.17 2.14 5.83
CA HIS A 61 1.99 3.28 5.46
C HIS A 61 2.10 3.48 3.94
N PHE A 62 2.38 4.74 3.58
CA PHE A 62 2.60 5.20 2.22
C PHE A 62 4.03 5.72 2.09
N ILE A 63 4.74 5.28 1.06
CA ILE A 63 6.10 5.74 0.77
C ILE A 63 6.08 6.44 -0.57
N LEU A 64 6.29 7.76 -0.57
CA LEU A 64 6.57 8.51 -1.78
C LEU A 64 8.01 8.29 -2.21
N LYS A 65 8.19 8.00 -3.49
CA LYS A 65 9.49 8.03 -4.16
C LYS A 65 9.41 8.95 -5.36
N ASP A 66 10.38 9.85 -5.47
CA ASP A 66 10.74 10.40 -6.78
C ASP A 66 11.29 9.26 -7.63
N LYS A 67 10.90 9.25 -8.91
CA LYS A 67 11.21 8.17 -9.85
C LYS A 67 12.69 7.86 -9.91
#